data_AF-A0A7M6DQ01-F1
#
_entry.id   AF-A0A7M6DQ01-F1
#
_cell.length_a   1.000
_cell.length_b   1.000
_cell.length_c   1.000
_cell.angle_alpha   90.00
_cell.angle_beta   90.00
_cell.angle_gamma   90.00
#
_symmetry.space_group_name_H-M   'P 1'
#
loop_
_entity.id
_entity.type
_entity.pdbx_description
1 polymer ?
#
loop_
_entity_poly.entity_id
_entity_poly.type
_entity_poly.pdbx_seq_one_letter_code
_entity_poly.pdbx_strand_id
1 'polypeptide(L)'
;GSHVVSLLTSKEGGRSYRPPSSFFLGAGDKRYNFQTFADITSIQPSAGSRNGGTKIAISGNFFGTDKTKVKVTVGGSDCKILSVTPDLIECLTSPVDTQAESKSLKPGGRGFEYMVWETETNLDELKTTYTESTPVQSTKGISYGALSVSSDYKFDERYEKVGYKFWGFFKPPFSGDFQIMVRSDDASEVLISQDASKSTLTKVASASSFTKGNWFEYSSQSSDSISLDVNNPVYYEAYLADQGGDYEFMLGLKTDQSQYTSGEVQGAIDEIQKVTVSSVYLPDIQEIDLSSISTSTSFQLELDGRVSQPLKSSTEEHQLMDIIEDLLTEKCNLNPPTG
;
A
#
# COMPACT_ATOMS: atom_id res chain seq x y z
N GLY A 1 -6.65 7.33 17.83
CA GLY A 1 -5.55 6.57 17.22
C GLY A 1 -4.48 7.52 16.75
N SER A 2 -3.21 7.29 17.09
CA SER A 2 -2.09 7.95 16.43
C SER A 2 -1.83 7.23 15.11
N HIS A 3 -2.23 7.82 13.99
CA HIS A 3 -1.83 7.28 12.69
C HIS A 3 -0.32 7.52 12.52
N VAL A 4 0.42 6.48 12.13
CA VAL A 4 1.88 6.56 11.86
C VAL A 4 2.13 7.25 10.52
N VAL A 5 1.16 7.19 9.60
CA VAL A 5 1.09 8.03 8.39
C VAL A 5 0.51 9.39 8.76
N SER A 6 1.15 10.47 8.30
CA SER A 6 0.64 11.83 8.48
C SER A 6 0.10 12.38 7.17
N LEU A 7 -1.21 12.64 7.12
CA LEU A 7 -1.84 13.41 6.04
C LEU A 7 -1.69 14.91 6.35
N LEU A 8 -1.34 15.71 5.35
CA LEU A 8 -1.18 17.16 5.46
C LEU A 8 -1.96 17.88 4.35
N THR A 9 -2.61 18.98 4.68
CA THR A 9 -3.34 19.81 3.70
C THR A 9 -2.36 20.50 2.74
N SER A 10 -2.85 21.09 1.65
CA SER A 10 -1.98 21.82 0.69
C SER A 10 -1.98 23.34 0.87
N LYS A 11 -2.74 23.85 1.85
CA LYS A 11 -2.88 25.29 2.11
C LYS A 11 -1.67 25.86 2.85
N GLU A 12 -1.26 27.07 2.47
CA GLU A 12 -0.26 27.86 3.19
C GLU A 12 -0.81 28.25 4.57
N GLY A 13 -0.15 27.80 5.64
CA GLY A 13 -0.53 28.11 7.02
C GLY A 13 -1.63 27.19 7.55
N GLY A 14 -1.24 26.02 8.03
CA GLY A 14 -2.15 25.13 8.73
C GLY A 14 -2.44 25.63 10.13
N ARG A 15 -3.63 26.19 10.37
CA ARG A 15 -4.23 26.10 11.70
C ARG A 15 -4.66 24.66 11.91
N SER A 16 -4.17 24.04 12.98
CA SER A 16 -4.69 22.73 13.38
C SER A 16 -6.13 22.93 13.85
N TYR A 17 -7.09 22.66 12.97
CA TYR A 17 -8.51 22.73 13.32
C TYR A 17 -8.79 21.69 14.41
N ARG A 18 -9.35 22.17 15.51
CA ARG A 18 -9.80 21.33 16.61
C ARG A 18 -11.32 21.28 16.53
N PRO A 19 -11.93 20.17 16.07
CA PRO A 19 -13.38 20.07 16.07
C PRO A 19 -13.88 20.22 17.51
N PRO A 20 -15.05 20.84 17.75
CA PRO A 20 -15.62 20.96 19.09
C PRO A 20 -15.72 19.62 19.83
N SER A 21 -15.94 18.52 19.09
CA SER A 21 -15.98 17.15 19.61
C SER A 21 -14.64 16.63 20.16
N SER A 22 -13.51 17.31 19.90
CA SER A 22 -12.21 16.97 20.49
C SER A 22 -12.03 17.49 21.92
N PHE A 23 -12.93 18.37 22.38
CA PHE A 23 -12.93 18.87 23.75
C PHE A 23 -13.85 18.04 24.63
N PHE A 24 -13.30 17.57 25.74
CA PHE A 24 -14.01 16.87 26.79
C PHE A 24 -14.26 17.82 27.97
N LEU A 25 -15.35 17.58 28.70
CA LEU A 25 -15.64 18.28 29.95
C LEU A 25 -15.04 17.49 31.12
N GLY A 26 -14.16 18.14 31.88
CA GLY A 26 -13.56 17.60 33.09
C GLY A 26 -14.25 18.13 34.34
N ALA A 27 -13.83 17.64 35.51
CA ALA A 27 -14.35 18.11 36.79
C ALA A 27 -14.19 19.64 36.94
N GLY A 28 -15.25 20.31 37.39
CA GLY A 28 -15.29 21.77 37.56
C GLY A 28 -15.46 22.57 36.26
N ASP A 29 -16.20 22.03 35.27
CA ASP A 29 -16.49 22.65 33.97
C ASP A 29 -15.26 23.05 33.15
N LYS A 30 -14.11 22.42 33.43
CA LYS A 30 -12.89 22.66 32.68
C LYS A 30 -12.90 21.83 31.40
N ARG A 31 -12.90 22.51 30.26
CA ARG A 31 -12.65 21.88 28.96
C ARG A 31 -11.21 21.40 28.88
N TYR A 32 -11.00 20.17 28.44
CA TYR A 32 -9.68 19.61 28.19
C TYR A 32 -9.66 18.80 26.89
N ASN A 33 -8.48 18.54 26.35
CA ASN A 33 -8.28 17.74 25.15
C ASN A 33 -7.05 16.85 25.39
N PHE A 34 -7.15 15.56 25.07
CA PHE A 34 -6.04 14.61 25.22
C PHE A 34 -4.98 14.76 24.12
N GLN A 35 -5.26 15.49 23.05
CA GLN A 35 -4.36 15.71 21.93
C GLN A 35 -4.17 17.21 21.67
N THR A 36 -2.92 17.65 21.75
CA THR A 36 -2.52 19.02 21.41
C THR A 36 -1.87 19.05 20.04
N PHE A 37 -2.15 20.10 19.27
CA PHE A 37 -1.56 20.31 17.95
C PHE A 37 -0.93 21.68 17.88
N ALA A 38 0.24 21.76 17.26
CA ALA A 38 0.89 23.04 16.98
C ALA A 38 -0.05 23.90 16.13
N ASP A 39 -0.21 25.16 16.54
CA ASP A 39 -1.05 26.15 15.87
C ASP A 39 -0.28 27.48 15.82
N ILE A 40 -0.14 28.06 14.62
CA ILE A 40 0.59 29.31 14.40
C ILE A 40 -0.43 30.46 14.35
N THR A 41 -0.25 31.45 15.22
CA THR A 41 -1.12 32.63 15.29
C THR A 41 -0.51 33.84 14.58
N SER A 42 0.81 34.03 14.61
CA SER A 42 1.49 35.12 13.93
C SER A 42 2.99 34.85 13.70
N ILE A 43 3.59 35.60 12.78
CA ILE A 43 5.03 35.57 12.48
C ILE A 43 5.54 37.01 12.40
N GLN A 44 6.65 37.31 13.09
CA GLN A 44 7.26 38.65 13.11
C GLN A 44 8.81 38.57 13.00
N PRO A 45 9.45 39.37 12.11
CA PRO A 45 8.85 40.17 11.07
C PRO A 45 8.19 39.31 9.98
N SER A 46 7.16 39.86 9.32
CA SER A 46 6.48 39.21 8.19
C SER A 46 7.28 39.23 6.88
N ALA A 47 8.42 39.93 6.86
CA ALA A 47 9.33 40.02 5.72
C ALA A 47 10.79 40.02 6.20
N GLY A 48 11.70 39.56 5.34
CA GLY A 48 13.12 39.43 5.65
C GLY A 48 14.01 39.34 4.42
N SER A 49 15.31 39.22 4.63
CA SER A 49 16.31 39.11 3.57
C SER A 49 16.30 37.73 2.90
N ARG A 50 16.41 37.70 1.56
CA ARG A 50 16.64 36.46 0.80
C ARG A 50 18.01 35.82 1.06
N ASN A 51 18.96 36.57 1.60
CA ASN A 51 20.28 36.06 2.01
C ASN A 51 20.26 35.42 3.41
N GLY A 52 19.09 35.28 4.04
CA GLY A 52 18.97 34.78 5.39
C GLY A 52 19.38 35.80 6.46
N GLY A 53 19.61 35.31 7.68
CA GLY A 53 20.02 36.12 8.83
C GLY A 53 18.89 36.93 9.48
N THR A 54 17.63 36.74 9.05
CA THR A 54 16.49 37.40 9.67
C THR A 54 16.05 36.59 10.87
N LYS A 55 16.10 37.16 12.08
CA LYS A 55 15.52 36.54 13.27
C LYS A 55 14.02 36.69 13.20
N ILE A 56 13.30 35.57 13.17
CA ILE A 56 11.84 35.53 13.19
C ILE A 56 11.32 34.93 14.49
N ALA A 57 10.18 35.44 14.94
CA ALA A 57 9.40 35.00 16.07
C ALA A 57 8.06 34.46 15.56
N ILE A 58 7.82 33.17 15.77
CA ILE A 58 6.58 32.48 15.40
C ILE A 58 5.78 32.29 16.69
N SER A 59 4.68 33.02 16.82
CA SER A 59 3.80 32.91 17.98
C SER A 59 2.69 31.89 17.70
N GLY A 60 2.23 31.21 18.74
CA GLY A 60 1.22 30.18 18.58
C GLY A 60 0.92 29.43 19.86
N ASN A 61 0.53 28.15 19.71
CA ASN A 61 0.23 27.26 20.83
C ASN A 61 0.77 25.85 20.57
N PHE A 62 1.12 25.16 21.65
CA PHE A 62 1.53 23.76 21.69
C PHE A 62 2.75 23.40 20.83
N PHE A 63 3.73 24.30 20.70
CA PHE A 63 4.99 24.01 20.02
C PHE A 63 5.91 23.02 20.77
N GLY A 64 5.54 22.67 22.00
CA GLY A 64 6.35 21.86 22.90
C GLY A 64 7.45 22.67 23.57
N THR A 65 8.40 21.97 24.19
CA THR A 65 9.54 22.58 24.88
C THR A 65 10.88 22.00 24.43
N ASP A 66 10.85 20.93 23.63
CA ASP A 66 12.04 20.25 23.13
C ASP A 66 12.37 20.73 21.73
N LYS A 67 13.38 21.61 21.65
CA LYS A 67 13.90 22.17 20.39
C LYS A 67 14.34 21.11 19.38
N THR A 68 14.78 19.93 19.82
CA THR A 68 15.24 18.87 18.91
C THR A 68 14.10 18.24 18.11
N LYS A 69 12.86 18.43 18.56
CA LYS A 69 11.64 17.92 17.91
C LYS A 69 10.93 18.96 17.06
N VAL A 70 11.48 20.18 16.97
CA VAL A 70 10.89 21.28 16.20
C VAL A 70 11.73 21.55 14.96
N LYS A 71 11.08 21.54 13.80
CA LYS A 71 11.66 21.96 12.52
C LYS A 71 10.85 23.10 11.94
N VAL A 72 11.52 24.17 11.54
CA VAL A 72 10.93 25.31 10.83
C VAL A 72 11.68 25.50 9.53
N THR A 73 10.94 25.70 8.44
CA THR A 73 11.49 26.04 7.13
C THR A 73 10.82 27.31 6.62
N VAL A 74 11.58 28.22 6.02
CA VAL A 74 11.08 29.45 5.39
C VAL A 74 11.50 29.44 3.93
N GLY A 75 10.53 29.53 3.01
CA GLY A 75 10.81 29.42 1.57
C GLY A 75 11.41 28.07 1.15
N GLY A 76 11.20 27.02 1.95
CA GLY A 76 11.81 25.70 1.75
C GLY A 76 13.23 25.54 2.32
N SER A 77 13.83 26.59 2.87
CA SER A 77 15.15 26.54 3.51
C SER A 77 15.01 26.42 5.04
N ASP A 78 15.89 25.65 5.68
CA ASP A 78 15.84 25.45 7.14
C ASP A 78 16.01 26.78 7.90
N CYS A 79 15.21 26.98 8.94
CA CYS A 79 15.34 28.09 9.88
C CYS A 79 16.01 27.57 11.16
N LYS A 80 17.21 28.06 11.45
CA LYS A 80 17.97 27.63 12.62
C LYS A 80 17.23 28.02 13.89
N ILE A 81 16.62 27.04 14.56
CA ILE A 81 15.90 27.27 15.80
C ILE A 81 16.86 27.87 16.84
N LEU A 82 16.42 28.91 17.53
CA LEU A 82 17.15 29.56 18.61
C LEU A 82 16.56 29.10 19.95
N SER A 83 15.24 29.26 20.13
CA SER A 83 14.50 28.92 21.34
C SER A 83 13.11 28.35 20.98
N VAL A 84 12.56 27.54 21.89
CA VAL A 84 11.19 27.00 21.79
C VAL A 84 10.55 27.06 23.17
N THR A 85 9.38 27.68 23.25
CA THR A 85 8.43 27.59 24.36
C THR A 85 7.10 27.05 23.82
N PRO A 86 6.13 26.67 24.68
CA PRO A 86 4.84 26.18 24.21
C PRO A 86 4.08 27.16 23.31
N ASP A 87 4.39 28.45 23.37
CA ASP A 87 3.70 29.55 22.69
C ASP A 87 4.59 30.38 21.73
N LEU A 88 5.90 30.15 21.70
CA LEU A 88 6.84 30.90 20.87
C LEU A 88 7.97 30.02 20.32
N ILE A 89 8.24 30.14 19.02
CA ILE A 89 9.48 29.65 18.40
C ILE A 89 10.26 30.86 17.89
N GLU A 90 11.52 31.00 18.29
CA GLU A 90 12.43 31.94 17.65
C GLU A 90 13.40 31.17 16.76
N CYS A 91 13.59 31.61 15.52
CA CYS A 91 14.57 31.01 14.62
C CYS A 91 15.25 32.05 13.72
N LEU A 92 16.41 31.68 13.18
CA LEU A 92 17.20 32.52 12.27
C LEU A 92 17.10 31.94 10.85
N THR A 93 16.60 32.73 9.90
CA THR A 93 16.43 32.26 8.52
C THR A 93 17.77 31.96 7.85
N SER A 94 17.80 30.91 7.03
CA SER A 94 18.92 30.63 6.13
C SER A 94 18.76 31.40 4.80
N PRO A 95 19.82 31.52 3.99
CA PRO A 95 19.68 31.96 2.60
C PRO A 95 18.66 31.10 1.85
N VAL A 96 17.89 31.74 0.98
CA VAL A 96 16.88 31.06 0.18
C VAL A 96 17.53 30.10 -0.81
N ASP A 97 17.07 28.86 -0.80
CA ASP A 97 17.31 27.89 -1.86
C ASP A 97 16.40 28.19 -3.06
N THR A 98 17.01 28.70 -4.14
CA THR A 98 16.30 29.06 -5.38
C THR A 98 15.66 27.86 -6.07
N GLN A 99 16.11 26.63 -5.80
CA GLN A 99 15.43 25.43 -6.32
C GLN A 99 14.19 25.08 -5.50
N ALA A 100 14.21 25.31 -4.18
CA ALA A 100 13.07 25.06 -3.30
C ALA A 100 11.93 26.10 -3.45
N GLU A 101 12.24 27.32 -3.90
CA GLU A 101 11.25 28.33 -4.28
C GLU A 101 10.40 27.91 -5.49
N SER A 102 10.89 27.02 -6.35
CA SER A 102 10.15 26.58 -7.56
C SER A 102 8.96 25.66 -7.26
N LYS A 103 8.88 25.09 -6.05
CA LYS A 103 7.77 24.22 -5.63
C LYS A 103 6.56 25.06 -5.23
N SER A 104 5.55 25.12 -6.12
CA SER A 104 4.31 25.88 -5.92
C SER A 104 3.38 25.32 -4.84
N LEU A 105 3.54 24.04 -4.47
CA LEU A 105 2.77 23.41 -3.40
C LEU A 105 3.64 23.18 -2.17
N LYS A 106 3.07 23.45 -0.99
CA LYS A 106 3.71 23.21 0.30
C LYS A 106 2.79 22.40 1.21
N PRO A 107 3.33 21.42 1.97
CA PRO A 107 2.54 20.71 2.97
C PRO A 107 2.11 21.67 4.09
N GLY A 108 0.84 21.62 4.43
CA GLY A 108 0.18 22.42 5.45
C GLY A 108 -0.01 21.66 6.77
N GLY A 109 -1.10 21.96 7.47
CA GLY A 109 -1.47 21.32 8.74
C GLY A 109 -1.97 19.89 8.55
N ARG A 110 -2.25 19.18 9.65
CA ARG A 110 -2.79 17.81 9.59
C ARG A 110 -4.11 17.77 8.81
N GLY A 111 -4.28 16.69 8.06
CA GLY A 111 -5.52 16.33 7.40
C GLY A 111 -5.36 16.26 5.89
N PHE A 112 -6.46 16.04 5.20
CA PHE A 112 -6.53 16.12 3.75
C PHE A 112 -7.73 16.94 3.35
N GLU A 113 -7.63 17.56 2.19
CA GLU A 113 -8.72 18.34 1.62
C GLU A 113 -9.57 17.44 0.73
N TYR A 114 -10.87 17.71 0.70
CA TYR A 114 -11.78 17.01 -0.19
C TYR A 114 -12.83 17.95 -0.78
N MET A 115 -13.32 17.55 -1.95
CA MET A 115 -14.52 18.03 -2.59
C MET A 115 -15.40 16.81 -2.86
N VAL A 116 -16.69 16.93 -2.58
CA VAL A 116 -17.70 15.97 -2.99
C VAL A 116 -18.77 16.68 -3.80
N TRP A 117 -19.24 16.04 -4.87
CA TRP A 117 -20.37 16.47 -5.67
C TRP A 117 -21.42 15.36 -5.66
N GLU A 118 -22.67 15.70 -5.39
CA GLU A 118 -23.82 14.80 -5.58
C GLU A 118 -24.13 14.73 -7.07
N THR A 119 -23.56 13.74 -7.74
CA THR A 119 -23.61 13.69 -9.20
C THR A 119 -23.40 12.28 -9.73
N GLU A 120 -23.99 12.01 -10.88
CA GLU A 120 -23.64 10.87 -11.71
C GLU A 120 -22.49 11.28 -12.64
N THR A 121 -21.33 10.68 -12.45
CA THR A 121 -20.16 11.01 -13.27
C THR A 121 -19.23 9.82 -13.42
N ASN A 122 -18.28 9.95 -14.33
CA ASN A 122 -17.16 9.02 -14.49
C ASN A 122 -15.84 9.73 -14.16
N LEU A 123 -14.75 8.97 -14.02
CA LEU A 123 -13.45 9.52 -13.63
C LEU A 123 -12.94 10.63 -14.57
N ASP A 124 -13.14 10.51 -15.87
CA ASP A 124 -12.60 11.48 -16.83
C ASP A 124 -13.32 12.82 -16.75
N GLU A 125 -14.65 12.79 -16.66
CA GLU A 125 -15.46 14.00 -16.45
C GLU A 125 -15.18 14.62 -15.07
N LEU A 126 -15.11 13.80 -14.01
CA LEU A 126 -14.79 14.25 -12.65
C LEU A 126 -13.44 14.99 -12.59
N LYS A 127 -12.42 14.51 -13.31
CA LYS A 127 -11.08 15.13 -13.34
C LYS A 127 -11.02 16.41 -14.17
N THR A 128 -11.86 16.55 -15.20
CA THR A 128 -11.72 17.62 -16.21
C THR A 128 -12.77 18.72 -16.10
N THR A 129 -13.96 18.40 -15.59
CA THR A 129 -15.12 19.30 -15.62
C THR A 129 -15.53 19.78 -14.23
N TYR A 130 -15.37 18.94 -13.19
CA TYR A 130 -15.84 19.26 -11.85
C TYR A 130 -14.87 20.15 -11.09
N THR A 131 -15.37 21.30 -10.66
CA THR A 131 -14.63 22.34 -9.94
C THR A 131 -15.50 22.91 -8.83
N GLU A 132 -14.94 23.80 -8.01
CA GLU A 132 -15.69 24.54 -6.97
C GLU A 132 -16.81 25.43 -7.56
N SER A 133 -16.72 25.80 -8.83
CA SER A 133 -17.71 26.64 -9.52
C SER A 133 -18.78 25.87 -10.28
N THR A 134 -18.72 24.54 -10.30
CA THR A 134 -19.71 23.71 -11.00
C THR A 134 -21.09 23.86 -10.33
N PRO A 135 -22.18 24.08 -11.09
CA PRO A 135 -23.51 24.37 -10.54
C PRO A 135 -24.25 23.09 -10.07
N VAL A 136 -23.57 22.24 -9.30
CA VAL A 136 -24.09 21.02 -8.69
C VAL A 136 -23.86 21.10 -7.18
N GLN A 137 -24.74 20.49 -6.38
CA GLN A 137 -24.56 20.43 -4.93
C GLN A 137 -23.20 19.84 -4.60
N SER A 138 -22.40 20.59 -3.83
CA SER A 138 -21.05 20.20 -3.48
C SER A 138 -20.66 20.67 -2.09
N THR A 139 -19.82 19.86 -1.45
CA THR A 139 -19.25 20.17 -0.13
C THR A 139 -17.73 20.16 -0.23
N LYS A 140 -17.11 21.23 0.26
CA LYS A 140 -15.66 21.35 0.43
C LYS A 140 -15.28 21.24 1.89
N GLY A 141 -14.31 20.40 2.22
CA GLY A 141 -13.93 20.20 3.60
C GLY A 141 -12.48 19.79 3.82
N ILE A 142 -12.14 19.62 5.09
CA ILE A 142 -10.88 19.04 5.55
C ILE A 142 -11.21 17.92 6.51
N SER A 143 -10.65 16.74 6.28
CA SER A 143 -10.73 15.60 7.19
C SER A 143 -9.40 15.36 7.89
N TYR A 144 -9.45 14.93 9.16
CA TYR A 144 -8.28 14.72 10.02
C TYR A 144 -8.00 13.25 10.32
N GLY A 145 -8.82 12.34 9.76
CA GLY A 145 -8.72 10.90 9.94
C GLY A 145 -7.88 10.21 8.86
N ALA A 146 -7.98 8.88 8.80
CA ALA A 146 -7.49 8.12 7.65
C ALA A 146 -8.21 8.57 6.38
N LEU A 147 -7.56 8.43 5.22
CA LEU A 147 -8.18 8.67 3.92
C LEU A 147 -9.08 7.50 3.57
N SER A 148 -10.25 7.48 4.22
CA SER A 148 -11.32 6.51 4.03
C SER A 148 -12.65 7.23 4.11
N VAL A 149 -13.51 6.98 3.11
CA VAL A 149 -14.90 7.41 3.10
C VAL A 149 -15.78 6.21 2.77
N SER A 150 -16.98 6.17 3.34
CA SER A 150 -18.02 5.23 2.95
C SER A 150 -19.39 5.86 3.14
N SER A 151 -20.43 5.29 2.52
CA SER A 151 -21.82 5.70 2.74
C SER A 151 -22.25 5.58 4.22
N ASP A 152 -21.63 4.67 4.97
CA ASP A 152 -21.87 4.46 6.41
C ASP A 152 -21.14 5.47 7.31
N TYR A 153 -19.94 5.92 6.90
CA TYR A 153 -19.08 6.79 7.70
C TYR A 153 -19.29 8.27 7.33
N LYS A 154 -20.28 8.87 8.01
CA LYS A 154 -20.84 10.20 7.69
C LYS A 154 -19.82 11.34 7.86
N PHE A 155 -19.39 11.95 6.75
CA PHE A 155 -18.84 13.31 6.74
C PHE A 155 -19.92 14.38 6.41
N ASP A 156 -21.03 14.00 5.75
CA ASP A 156 -22.16 14.86 5.32
C ASP A 156 -23.45 14.02 5.09
N GLU A 157 -24.49 14.59 4.43
CA GLU A 157 -25.69 13.90 3.94
C GLU A 157 -25.35 12.70 3.01
N ARG A 158 -26.20 11.66 3.02
CA ARG A 158 -26.02 10.48 2.14
C ARG A 158 -26.47 10.85 0.73
N TYR A 159 -25.57 10.67 -0.21
CA TYR A 159 -25.84 10.83 -1.64
C TYR A 159 -26.00 9.46 -2.29
N GLU A 160 -26.91 9.35 -3.26
CA GLU A 160 -27.08 8.10 -4.01
C GLU A 160 -25.99 7.88 -5.06
N LYS A 161 -25.38 8.97 -5.55
CA LYS A 161 -24.30 8.99 -6.56
C LYS A 161 -23.31 10.09 -6.20
N VAL A 162 -22.01 9.83 -6.31
CA VAL A 162 -21.00 10.78 -5.84
C VAL A 162 -19.77 10.84 -6.74
N GLY A 163 -19.28 12.08 -6.92
CA GLY A 163 -17.91 12.33 -7.33
C GLY A 163 -17.11 12.87 -6.15
N TYR A 164 -16.00 12.22 -5.76
CA TYR A 164 -15.05 12.79 -4.81
C TYR A 164 -13.73 13.14 -5.48
N LYS A 165 -13.16 14.27 -5.05
CA LYS A 165 -11.75 14.59 -5.22
C LYS A 165 -11.12 14.76 -3.85
N PHE A 166 -10.02 14.06 -3.61
CA PHE A 166 -9.17 14.20 -2.43
C PHE A 166 -7.82 14.76 -2.87
N TRP A 167 -7.23 15.65 -2.07
CA TRP A 167 -5.86 16.10 -2.31
C TRP A 167 -5.17 16.55 -1.03
N GLY A 168 -3.86 16.55 -1.11
CA GLY A 168 -3.00 16.97 -0.02
C GLY A 168 -1.64 16.31 -0.14
N PHE A 169 -1.02 16.10 1.00
CA PHE A 169 0.25 15.43 1.13
C PHE A 169 0.13 14.27 2.10
N PHE A 170 1.01 13.29 1.98
CA PHE A 170 1.24 12.31 3.03
C PHE A 170 2.73 12.17 3.32
N LYS A 171 3.06 11.81 4.56
CA LYS A 171 4.40 11.33 4.93
C LYS A 171 4.32 9.85 5.27
N PRO A 172 5.23 9.02 4.74
CA PRO A 172 5.26 7.61 5.08
C PRO A 172 5.62 7.45 6.57
N PRO A 173 5.29 6.30 7.18
CA PRO A 173 5.54 6.06 8.60
C PRO A 173 7.05 5.93 8.92
N PHE A 174 7.84 5.54 7.92
CA PHE A 174 9.30 5.40 7.96
C PHE A 174 9.84 5.53 6.53
N SER A 175 11.15 5.73 6.37
CA SER A 175 11.78 5.67 5.04
C SER A 175 11.92 4.22 4.60
N GLY A 176 11.51 3.91 3.37
CA GLY A 176 11.52 2.56 2.83
C GLY A 176 10.71 2.44 1.55
N ASP A 177 10.54 1.21 1.09
CA ASP A 177 9.81 0.89 -0.12
C ASP A 177 8.34 0.55 0.21
N PHE A 178 7.44 1.18 -0.53
CA PHE A 178 6.00 1.07 -0.36
C PHE A 178 5.27 0.88 -1.69
N GLN A 179 4.12 0.24 -1.64
CA GLN A 179 3.14 0.28 -2.71
C GLN A 179 1.94 1.13 -2.28
N ILE A 180 1.46 1.98 -3.19
CA ILE A 180 0.21 2.72 -3.01
C ILE A 180 -0.93 1.83 -3.46
N MET A 181 -1.90 1.62 -2.56
CA MET A 181 -3.05 0.76 -2.82
C MET A 181 -4.36 1.54 -2.76
N VAL A 182 -5.33 1.17 -3.59
CA VAL A 182 -6.70 1.72 -3.55
C VAL A 182 -7.75 0.62 -3.47
N ARG A 183 -8.80 0.86 -2.69
CA ARG A 183 -10.02 0.06 -2.63
C ARG A 183 -11.19 1.02 -2.76
N SER A 184 -12.15 0.70 -3.62
CA SER A 184 -13.28 1.60 -3.87
C SER A 184 -14.56 0.87 -4.28
N ASP A 185 -15.66 1.60 -4.18
CA ASP A 185 -16.98 1.32 -4.72
C ASP A 185 -17.56 2.67 -5.17
N ASP A 186 -17.74 2.98 -6.45
CA ASP A 186 -17.29 2.25 -7.66
C ASP A 186 -15.82 2.54 -8.05
N ALA A 187 -15.62 3.39 -9.07
CA ALA A 187 -14.38 3.54 -9.82
C ALA A 187 -13.48 4.58 -9.17
N SER A 188 -12.17 4.34 -9.16
CA SER A 188 -11.22 5.23 -8.51
C SER A 188 -9.91 5.39 -9.26
N GLU A 189 -9.22 6.50 -9.00
CA GLU A 189 -7.89 6.77 -9.53
C GLU A 189 -7.05 7.54 -8.50
N VAL A 190 -5.78 7.16 -8.37
CA VAL A 190 -4.82 7.80 -7.46
C VAL A 190 -3.60 8.24 -8.25
N LEU A 191 -3.25 9.52 -8.08
CA LEU A 191 -2.06 10.14 -8.64
C LEU A 191 -1.15 10.64 -7.53
N ILE A 192 0.16 10.50 -7.73
CA ILE A 192 1.16 10.98 -6.78
C ILE A 192 2.26 11.80 -7.47
N SER A 193 2.90 12.67 -6.70
CA SER A 193 4.10 13.40 -7.08
C SER A 193 5.04 13.48 -5.87
N GLN A 194 6.26 12.96 -6.03
CA GLN A 194 7.28 12.96 -4.96
C GLN A 194 8.03 14.29 -4.83
N ASP A 195 8.02 15.13 -5.86
CA ASP A 195 8.73 16.41 -5.84
C ASP A 195 7.85 17.56 -5.33
N ALA A 196 6.59 17.28 -4.98
CA ALA A 196 5.59 18.27 -4.58
C ALA A 196 5.22 19.26 -5.69
N SER A 197 5.18 18.80 -6.94
CA SER A 197 4.65 19.56 -8.09
C SER A 197 3.42 18.89 -8.70
N LYS A 198 2.40 19.69 -9.05
CA LYS A 198 1.26 19.17 -9.83
C LYS A 198 1.66 18.71 -11.22
N SER A 199 2.73 19.29 -11.79
CA SER A 199 3.16 18.99 -13.16
C SER A 199 3.76 17.59 -13.32
N THR A 200 4.12 16.93 -12.22
CA THR A 200 4.74 15.60 -12.18
C THR A 200 3.82 14.54 -11.60
N LEU A 201 2.53 14.87 -11.40
CA LEU A 201 1.52 13.91 -10.99
C LEU A 201 1.42 12.78 -12.02
N THR A 202 1.60 11.56 -11.57
CA THR A 202 1.40 10.37 -12.37
C THR A 202 0.38 9.46 -11.70
N LYS A 203 -0.47 8.84 -12.52
CA LYS A 203 -1.36 7.77 -12.07
C LYS A 203 -0.53 6.58 -11.60
N VAL A 204 -0.80 6.11 -10.39
CA VAL A 204 -0.08 4.97 -9.79
C VAL A 204 -0.98 3.83 -9.35
N ALA A 205 -2.26 4.08 -9.10
CA ALA A 205 -3.24 3.04 -8.76
C ALA A 205 -4.64 3.45 -9.24
N SER A 206 -5.49 2.47 -9.53
CA SER A 206 -6.89 2.68 -9.91
C SER A 206 -7.73 1.42 -9.81
N ALA A 207 -9.04 1.58 -9.68
CA ALA A 207 -10.04 0.55 -9.93
C ALA A 207 -11.03 1.07 -10.98
N SER A 208 -11.32 0.27 -12.01
CA SER A 208 -12.28 0.67 -13.05
C SER A 208 -13.74 0.51 -12.64
N SER A 209 -14.01 -0.18 -11.53
CA SER A 209 -15.32 -0.46 -10.94
C SER A 209 -15.12 -0.83 -9.47
N PHE A 210 -16.22 -1.08 -8.75
CA PHE A 210 -16.18 -1.50 -7.36
C PHE A 210 -15.31 -2.75 -7.14
N THR A 211 -14.55 -2.72 -6.05
CA THR A 211 -13.51 -3.68 -5.71
C THR A 211 -14.03 -4.83 -4.84
N LYS A 212 -15.35 -4.94 -4.65
CA LYS A 212 -16.03 -5.95 -3.80
C LYS A 212 -15.48 -6.00 -2.38
N GLY A 213 -14.99 -4.87 -1.89
CA GLY A 213 -14.35 -4.78 -0.59
C GLY A 213 -12.96 -5.44 -0.49
N ASN A 214 -12.27 -5.71 -1.61
CA ASN A 214 -10.99 -6.41 -1.65
C ASN A 214 -9.86 -5.50 -2.17
N TRP A 215 -8.68 -5.58 -1.56
CA TRP A 215 -7.47 -4.85 -1.99
C TRP A 215 -6.78 -5.47 -3.22
N PHE A 216 -7.16 -6.69 -3.59
CA PHE A 216 -6.51 -7.50 -4.63
C PHE A 216 -7.49 -7.99 -5.71
N GLU A 217 -8.64 -7.32 -5.90
CA GLU A 217 -9.59 -7.66 -6.97
C GLU A 217 -8.99 -7.37 -8.35
N TYR A 218 -8.32 -6.23 -8.50
CA TYR A 218 -7.64 -5.82 -9.73
C TYR A 218 -6.15 -5.57 -9.49
N SER A 219 -5.31 -5.99 -10.44
CA SER A 219 -3.87 -5.71 -10.39
C SER A 219 -3.57 -4.21 -10.41
N SER A 220 -4.45 -3.39 -11.02
CA SER A 220 -4.32 -1.94 -11.06
C SER A 220 -4.55 -1.25 -9.72
N GLN A 221 -5.08 -1.93 -8.70
CA GLN A 221 -5.29 -1.37 -7.38
C GLN A 221 -3.99 -1.07 -6.63
N SER A 222 -2.87 -1.65 -7.07
CA SER A 222 -1.56 -1.45 -6.46
C SER A 222 -0.60 -0.80 -7.46
N SER A 223 0.19 0.14 -6.98
CA SER A 223 1.34 0.64 -7.72
C SER A 223 2.48 -0.38 -7.77
N ASP A 224 3.44 -0.12 -8.65
CA ASP A 224 4.81 -0.63 -8.49
C ASP A 224 5.40 -0.18 -7.15
N SER A 225 6.51 -0.79 -6.74
CA SER A 225 7.23 -0.38 -5.53
C SER A 225 7.83 1.03 -5.68
N ILE A 226 7.64 1.86 -4.65
CA ILE A 226 8.04 3.26 -4.62
C ILE A 226 8.86 3.51 -3.36
N SER A 227 10.08 4.01 -3.53
CA SER A 227 10.93 4.38 -2.41
C SER A 227 10.56 5.76 -1.87
N LEU A 228 10.20 5.84 -0.58
CA LEU A 228 9.73 7.07 0.06
C LEU A 228 10.60 7.41 1.28
N ASP A 229 10.82 8.70 1.51
CA ASP A 229 11.54 9.20 2.69
C ASP A 229 10.58 9.84 3.71
N VAL A 230 10.70 9.46 4.98
CA VAL A 230 9.85 9.97 6.09
C VAL A 230 9.87 11.49 6.25
N ASN A 231 10.95 12.15 5.84
CA ASN A 231 11.11 13.59 5.94
C ASN A 231 10.53 14.33 4.73
N ASN A 232 10.28 13.63 3.62
CA ASN A 232 9.83 14.20 2.36
C ASN A 232 8.34 13.88 2.13
N PRO A 233 7.43 14.85 2.37
CA PRO A 233 6.01 14.65 2.08
C PRO A 233 5.76 14.51 0.57
N VAL A 234 4.90 13.56 0.22
CA VAL A 234 4.48 13.23 -1.14
C VAL A 234 3.13 13.89 -1.40
N TYR A 235 3.01 14.62 -2.51
CA TYR A 235 1.72 15.21 -2.93
C TYR A 235 0.87 14.14 -3.62
N TYR A 236 -0.43 14.16 -3.41
CA TYR A 236 -1.35 13.26 -4.08
C TYR A 236 -2.65 13.95 -4.48
N GLU A 237 -3.28 13.42 -5.53
CA GLU A 237 -4.69 13.63 -5.86
C GLU A 237 -5.34 12.26 -6.02
N ALA A 238 -6.54 12.09 -5.48
CA ALA A 238 -7.30 10.86 -5.64
C ALA A 238 -8.77 11.16 -5.96
N TYR A 239 -9.39 10.26 -6.70
CA TYR A 239 -10.72 10.44 -7.27
C TYR A 239 -11.56 9.18 -7.02
N LEU A 240 -12.84 9.38 -6.70
CA LEU A 240 -13.87 8.35 -6.66
C LEU A 240 -15.03 8.83 -7.53
N ALA A 241 -15.46 8.00 -8.47
CA ALA A 241 -16.68 8.20 -9.23
C ALA A 241 -17.60 7.00 -8.97
N ASP A 242 -18.66 7.27 -8.23
CA ASP A 242 -19.71 6.31 -7.88
C ASP A 242 -21.02 6.67 -8.59
N GLN A 243 -21.63 5.67 -9.20
CA GLN A 243 -22.81 5.88 -10.06
C GLN A 243 -24.12 5.46 -9.41
N GLY A 244 -24.12 4.98 -8.17
CA GLY A 244 -25.32 4.49 -7.53
C GLY A 244 -25.08 3.57 -6.34
N GLY A 245 -25.81 3.80 -5.25
CA GLY A 245 -25.92 2.84 -4.15
C GLY A 245 -25.00 3.15 -2.98
N ASP A 246 -24.23 2.16 -2.54
CA ASP A 246 -23.25 2.33 -1.48
C ASP A 246 -21.88 2.60 -2.09
N TYR A 247 -21.23 3.65 -1.61
CA TYR A 247 -19.89 4.01 -2.08
C TYR A 247 -18.85 3.80 -0.99
N GLU A 248 -17.63 3.52 -1.41
CA GLU A 248 -16.45 3.39 -0.57
C GLU A 248 -15.22 3.93 -1.29
N PHE A 249 -14.31 4.54 -0.54
CA PHE A 249 -12.95 4.77 -1.00
C PHE A 249 -11.98 4.63 0.17
N MET A 250 -10.91 3.88 -0.02
CA MET A 250 -9.81 3.75 0.94
C MET A 250 -8.48 3.83 0.21
N LEU A 251 -7.56 4.63 0.73
CA LEU A 251 -6.16 4.64 0.31
C LEU A 251 -5.30 3.89 1.32
N GLY A 252 -4.47 2.98 0.83
CA GLY A 252 -3.55 2.15 1.60
C GLY A 252 -2.09 2.37 1.22
N LEU A 253 -1.21 2.11 2.19
CA LEU A 253 0.24 2.00 2.01
C LEU A 253 0.63 0.57 2.41
N LYS A 254 1.06 -0.23 1.44
CA LYS A 254 1.57 -1.59 1.67
C LYS A 254 3.09 -1.58 1.73
N THR A 255 3.64 -2.36 2.65
CA THR A 255 5.06 -2.64 2.76
C THR A 255 5.22 -4.11 3.15
N ASP A 256 6.30 -4.73 2.67
CA ASP A 256 6.57 -6.14 2.95
C ASP A 256 7.37 -6.32 4.25
N GLN A 257 7.74 -5.22 4.90
CA GLN A 257 8.45 -5.22 6.18
C GLN A 257 7.46 -5.17 7.36
N SER A 258 6.91 -6.33 7.73
CA SER A 258 6.11 -6.49 8.96
C SER A 258 6.64 -7.62 9.83
N GLN A 259 6.69 -7.37 11.15
CA GLN A 259 6.93 -8.41 12.15
C GLN A 259 5.62 -9.07 12.64
N TYR A 260 4.48 -8.53 12.24
CA TYR A 260 3.16 -8.98 12.65
C TYR A 260 2.52 -9.84 11.57
N THR A 261 1.76 -10.84 12.02
CA THR A 261 0.94 -11.74 11.19
C THR A 261 -0.51 -11.26 11.10
N SER A 262 -1.25 -11.81 10.14
CA SER A 262 -2.68 -11.50 9.97
C SER A 262 -3.55 -11.89 11.20
N GLY A 263 -3.08 -12.83 12.02
CA GLY A 263 -3.72 -13.21 13.28
C GLY A 263 -3.54 -12.22 14.43
N GLU A 264 -2.55 -11.33 14.36
CA GLU A 264 -2.23 -10.36 15.41
C GLU A 264 -2.80 -8.97 15.12
N VAL A 265 -2.75 -8.55 13.86
CA VAL A 265 -3.24 -7.24 13.42
C VAL A 265 -3.98 -7.35 12.09
N GLN A 266 -5.16 -6.74 12.02
CA GLN A 266 -6.07 -6.83 10.86
C GLN A 266 -5.46 -6.30 9.54
N GLY A 267 -4.42 -5.47 9.60
CA GLY A 267 -3.73 -4.92 8.43
C GLY A 267 -2.53 -5.72 7.94
N ALA A 268 -2.12 -6.78 8.66
CA ALA A 268 -1.05 -7.67 8.22
C ALA A 268 -1.61 -8.75 7.30
N ILE A 269 -0.83 -9.12 6.30
CA ILE A 269 -1.19 -10.12 5.31
C ILE A 269 -0.06 -11.15 5.31
N ASP A 270 -0.41 -12.41 5.58
CA ASP A 270 0.58 -13.48 5.56
C ASP A 270 0.89 -13.85 4.11
N GLU A 271 2.17 -13.83 3.75
CA GLU A 271 2.61 -14.24 2.42
C GLU A 271 2.41 -15.76 2.26
N ILE A 272 1.65 -16.18 1.24
CA ILE A 272 1.45 -17.60 0.89
C ILE A 272 2.10 -17.86 -0.46
N GLN A 273 3.24 -18.54 -0.47
CA GLN A 273 3.88 -19.02 -1.70
C GLN A 273 3.32 -20.39 -2.09
N LYS A 274 2.68 -20.47 -3.25
CA LYS A 274 2.20 -21.75 -3.81
C LYS A 274 3.24 -22.33 -4.78
N VAL A 275 4.05 -23.26 -4.30
CA VAL A 275 5.01 -24.00 -5.13
C VAL A 275 4.32 -25.21 -5.75
N THR A 276 4.34 -25.32 -7.08
CA THR A 276 3.83 -26.50 -7.81
C THR A 276 5.00 -27.23 -8.45
N VAL A 277 5.16 -28.51 -8.12
CA VAL A 277 6.17 -29.39 -8.73
C VAL A 277 5.45 -30.41 -9.60
N SER A 278 5.92 -30.59 -10.83
CA SER A 278 5.45 -31.65 -11.74
C SER A 278 6.64 -32.46 -12.27
N SER A 279 6.42 -33.74 -12.50
CA SER A 279 7.39 -34.65 -13.13
C SER A 279 6.73 -35.36 -14.32
N VAL A 280 7.48 -35.56 -15.40
CA VAL A 280 7.05 -36.38 -16.53
C VAL A 280 7.55 -37.80 -16.30
N TYR A 281 6.64 -38.78 -16.25
CA TYR A 281 7.00 -40.20 -16.24
C TYR A 281 7.33 -40.64 -17.68
N LEU A 282 8.58 -41.04 -17.92
CA LEU A 282 9.00 -41.68 -19.17
C LEU A 282 9.35 -43.14 -18.84
N PRO A 283 8.60 -44.15 -19.34
CA PRO A 283 8.97 -45.54 -19.15
C PRO A 283 10.30 -45.83 -19.85
N ASP A 284 11.19 -46.57 -19.19
CA ASP A 284 12.37 -47.14 -19.84
C ASP A 284 11.96 -48.32 -20.72
N ILE A 285 12.37 -48.32 -21.99
CA ILE A 285 12.09 -49.41 -22.95
C ILE A 285 13.42 -50.07 -23.28
N GLN A 286 13.58 -51.34 -22.89
CA GLN A 286 14.74 -52.15 -23.23
C GLN A 286 14.37 -53.18 -24.30
N GLU A 287 15.14 -53.22 -25.38
CA GLU A 287 14.98 -54.18 -26.48
C GLU A 287 16.12 -55.20 -26.45
N ILE A 288 15.78 -56.48 -26.46
CA ILE A 288 16.75 -57.59 -26.47
C ILE A 288 16.59 -58.35 -27.79
N ASP A 289 17.59 -58.25 -28.68
CA ASP A 289 17.62 -58.99 -29.95
C ASP A 289 18.38 -60.32 -29.79
N LEU A 290 17.68 -61.42 -29.98
CA LEU A 290 18.20 -62.79 -29.87
C LEU A 290 18.35 -63.48 -31.23
N SER A 291 18.17 -62.75 -32.34
CA SER A 291 18.17 -63.28 -33.72
C SER A 291 19.48 -63.95 -34.14
N SER A 292 20.59 -63.61 -33.48
CA SER A 292 21.93 -64.14 -33.77
C SER A 292 22.29 -65.42 -33.00
N ILE A 293 21.42 -65.90 -32.10
CA ILE A 293 21.69 -67.07 -31.26
C ILE A 293 21.20 -68.35 -31.94
N SER A 294 22.07 -69.38 -31.98
CA SER A 294 21.72 -70.71 -32.48
C SER A 294 20.55 -71.32 -31.72
N THR A 295 19.66 -72.04 -32.43
CA THR A 295 18.48 -72.71 -31.84
C THR A 295 18.80 -73.82 -30.85
N SER A 296 20.05 -74.27 -30.82
CA SER A 296 20.57 -75.24 -29.85
C SER A 296 21.11 -74.60 -28.57
N THR A 297 21.26 -73.27 -28.53
CA THR A 297 21.83 -72.55 -27.39
C THR A 297 20.73 -72.14 -26.42
N SER A 298 21.00 -72.29 -25.12
CA SER A 298 20.15 -71.78 -24.05
C SER A 298 20.73 -70.52 -23.42
N PHE A 299 19.87 -69.56 -23.08
CA PHE A 299 20.22 -68.32 -22.38
C PHE A 299 19.34 -68.14 -21.12
N GLN A 300 19.71 -67.21 -20.24
CA GLN A 300 18.93 -66.86 -19.05
C GLN A 300 18.81 -65.34 -18.96
N LEU A 301 17.71 -64.86 -18.39
CA LEU A 301 17.52 -63.46 -18.07
C LEU A 301 17.89 -63.25 -16.60
N GLU A 302 18.65 -62.19 -16.31
CA GLU A 302 19.01 -61.79 -14.96
C GLU A 302 18.57 -60.35 -14.71
N LEU A 303 17.83 -60.14 -13.61
CA LEU A 303 17.42 -58.81 -13.15
C LEU A 303 17.56 -58.75 -11.63
N ASP A 304 18.27 -57.75 -11.11
CA ASP A 304 18.51 -57.52 -9.68
C ASP A 304 18.96 -58.78 -8.90
N GLY A 305 19.80 -59.61 -9.54
CA GLY A 305 20.34 -60.85 -8.98
C GLY A 305 19.40 -62.06 -9.00
N ARG A 306 18.19 -61.93 -9.58
CA ARG A 306 17.28 -63.04 -9.87
C ARG A 306 17.53 -63.56 -11.27
N VAL A 307 17.63 -64.87 -11.43
CA VAL A 307 17.97 -65.52 -12.70
C VAL A 307 16.81 -66.43 -13.14
N SER A 308 16.39 -66.31 -14.40
CA SER A 308 15.35 -67.14 -14.98
C SER A 308 15.79 -68.60 -15.13
N GLN A 309 14.84 -69.50 -15.35
CA GLN A 309 15.15 -70.83 -15.89
C GLN A 309 15.80 -70.70 -17.29
N PRO A 310 16.61 -71.67 -17.74
CA PRO A 310 17.21 -71.65 -19.08
C PRO A 310 16.16 -71.63 -20.20
N LEU A 311 16.28 -70.65 -21.08
CA LEU A 311 15.40 -70.40 -22.24
C LEU A 311 16.09 -70.83 -23.52
N LYS A 312 15.33 -71.33 -24.49
CA LYS A 312 15.81 -71.55 -25.87
C LYS A 312 15.37 -70.41 -26.77
N SER A 313 16.04 -70.19 -27.90
CA SER A 313 15.58 -69.19 -28.88
C SER A 313 14.22 -69.53 -29.52
N SER A 314 13.74 -70.76 -29.36
CA SER A 314 12.41 -71.21 -29.79
C SER A 314 11.32 -71.09 -28.71
N THR A 315 11.57 -70.39 -27.60
CA THR A 315 10.58 -70.19 -26.52
C THR A 315 9.42 -69.33 -27.05
N GLU A 316 8.18 -69.71 -26.76
CA GLU A 316 7.01 -68.95 -27.21
C GLU A 316 6.85 -67.65 -26.41
N GLU A 317 6.30 -66.62 -27.06
CA GLU A 317 6.13 -65.28 -26.47
C GLU A 317 5.41 -65.30 -25.12
N HIS A 318 4.33 -66.07 -24.99
CA HIS A 318 3.57 -66.15 -23.75
C HIS A 318 4.40 -66.71 -22.58
N GLN A 319 5.28 -67.69 -22.84
CA GLN A 319 6.17 -68.26 -21.83
C GLN A 319 7.26 -67.28 -21.44
N LEU A 320 7.74 -66.47 -22.40
CA LEU A 320 8.70 -65.42 -22.14
C LEU A 320 8.09 -64.32 -21.25
N MET A 321 6.83 -63.94 -21.51
CA MET A 321 6.09 -62.99 -20.68
C MET A 321 5.91 -63.49 -19.25
N ASP A 322 5.47 -64.74 -19.04
CA ASP A 322 5.32 -65.32 -17.70
C ASP A 322 6.65 -65.28 -16.90
N ILE A 323 7.78 -65.50 -17.59
CA ILE A 323 9.12 -65.47 -16.98
C ILE A 323 9.56 -64.05 -16.63
N ILE A 324 9.29 -63.08 -17.51
CA ILE A 324 9.57 -61.67 -17.23
C ILE A 324 8.70 -61.18 -16.07
N GLU A 325 7.43 -61.57 -16.04
CA GLU A 325 6.51 -61.26 -14.93
C GLU A 325 7.01 -61.86 -13.61
N ASP A 326 7.48 -63.12 -13.59
CA ASP A 326 8.03 -63.73 -12.38
C ASP A 326 9.31 -63.02 -11.90
N LEU A 327 10.21 -62.64 -12.82
CA LEU A 327 11.42 -61.87 -12.49
C LEU A 327 11.10 -60.49 -11.90
N LEU A 328 10.05 -59.83 -12.42
CA LEU A 328 9.59 -58.51 -11.95
C LEU A 328 8.68 -58.59 -10.71
N THR A 329 8.16 -59.77 -10.38
CA THR A 329 7.21 -59.94 -9.27
C THR A 329 7.95 -60.04 -7.94
N GLU A 330 7.72 -59.07 -7.06
CA GLU A 330 8.08 -59.18 -5.65
C GLU A 330 6.97 -59.89 -4.86
N LYS A 331 7.26 -61.06 -4.27
CA LYS A 331 6.33 -61.72 -3.35
C LYS A 331 6.39 -61.03 -2.00
N CYS A 332 5.40 -60.20 -1.69
CA CYS A 332 5.23 -59.60 -0.37
C CYS A 332 5.05 -60.70 0.69
N ASN A 333 6.08 -60.95 1.51
CA ASN A 333 5.94 -61.74 2.73
C ASN A 333 5.25 -60.88 3.80
N LEU A 334 3.92 -60.92 3.82
CA LEU A 334 3.14 -60.41 4.94
C LEU A 334 3.27 -61.40 6.11
N ASN A 335 4.28 -61.21 6.95
CA ASN A 335 4.28 -61.85 8.26
C ASN A 335 3.11 -61.25 9.08
N PRO A 336 2.14 -62.05 9.55
CA PRO A 336 1.11 -61.54 10.44
C PRO A 336 1.75 -61.04 11.74
N PRO A 337 1.23 -59.96 12.35
CA PRO A 337 1.78 -59.47 13.61
C PRO A 337 1.65 -60.56 14.66
N THR A 338 2.76 -60.94 15.28
CA THR A 338 2.78 -61.79 16.47
C THR A 338 2.02 -61.06 17.58
N GLY A 339 0.89 -61.64 17.99
CA GLY A 339 0.02 -61.11 19.04
C GLY A 339 0.61 -61.16 20.44
#